data_AF-A0A9E5N667-F1
#
_entry.id   AF-A0A9E5N667-F1
#
_cell.length_a   1.000
_cell.length_b   1.000
_cell.length_c   1.000
_cell.angle_alpha   90.00
_cell.angle_beta   90.00
_cell.angle_gamma   90.00
#
_symmetry.space_group_name_H-M   'P 1'
#
loop_
_entity.id
_entity.type
_entity.pdbx_description
1 polymer ?
#
loop_
_entity_poly.entity_id
_entity_poly.type
_entity_poly.pdbx_seq_one_letter_code
_entity_poly.pdbx_strand_id
1 'polypeptide(L)'
;MEQEKREFMRFGVEEVVVEIVSEPFVVNTFRGFAPVVNVKVEGEEGTKSMYISAKSLADALTPLVDGNGGKFTGLKLKIKKESPDNRAPYVVEEAQ
;
A
#
# COMPACT_ATOMS: atom_id res chain seq x y z
N MET A 1 1.82 -21.35 15.68
CA MET A 1 1.97 -19.92 15.38
C MET A 1 0.71 -19.52 14.63
N GLU A 2 -0.27 -18.96 15.33
CA GLU A 2 -1.42 -18.34 14.66
C GLU A 2 -0.89 -17.21 13.79
N GLN A 3 -0.96 -17.37 12.47
CA GLN A 3 -0.91 -16.20 11.60
C GLN A 3 -2.21 -15.46 11.88
N GLU A 4 -2.16 -14.38 12.66
CA GLU A 4 -3.22 -13.39 12.68
C GLU A 4 -3.62 -13.15 11.22
N LYS A 5 -4.89 -13.37 10.88
CA LYS A 5 -5.41 -13.08 9.54
C LYS A 5 -5.31 -11.57 9.34
N ARG A 6 -4.17 -11.11 8.82
CA ARG A 6 -4.00 -9.72 8.39
C ARG A 6 -4.81 -9.53 7.12
N GLU A 7 -5.78 -8.64 7.18
CA GLU A 7 -6.56 -8.29 6.01
C GLU A 7 -5.69 -7.53 5.02
N PHE A 8 -5.80 -7.90 3.74
CA PHE A 8 -5.06 -7.25 2.67
C PHE A 8 -5.91 -6.18 2.02
N MET A 9 -5.32 -5.01 1.82
CA MET A 9 -5.97 -3.91 1.12
C MET A 9 -6.15 -4.24 -0.37
N ARG A 10 -7.33 -3.89 -0.90
CA ARG A 10 -7.65 -3.95 -2.33
C ARG A 10 -8.14 -2.59 -2.77
N PHE A 11 -7.54 -2.04 -3.83
CA PHE A 11 -7.97 -0.76 -4.39
C PHE A 11 -8.84 -0.99 -5.63
N GLY A 12 -9.91 -0.22 -5.74
CA GLY A 12 -10.74 -0.09 -6.94
C GLY A 12 -10.43 1.22 -7.66
N VAL A 13 -11.41 1.73 -8.40
CA VAL A 13 -11.33 3.07 -9.02
C VAL A 13 -11.65 4.21 -8.04
N GLU A 14 -12.20 3.87 -6.88
CA GLU A 14 -12.48 4.83 -5.81
C GLU A 14 -11.20 5.20 -5.08
N GLU A 15 -11.11 6.47 -4.68
CA GLU A 15 -9.98 6.99 -3.91
C GLU A 15 -10.03 6.47 -2.48
N VAL A 16 -8.92 5.88 -2.05
CA VAL A 16 -8.73 5.41 -0.68
C VAL A 16 -7.55 6.17 -0.10
N VAL A 17 -7.77 6.83 1.04
CA VAL A 17 -6.70 7.48 1.80
C VAL A 17 -6.11 6.46 2.77
N VAL A 18 -4.79 6.29 2.71
CA VAL A 18 -4.05 5.39 3.58
C VAL A 18 -2.85 6.08 4.20
N GLU A 19 -2.53 5.72 5.44
CA GLU A 19 -1.29 6.11 6.13
C GLU A 19 -0.41 4.87 6.29
N ILE A 20 0.82 4.92 5.79
CA ILE A 20 1.79 3.83 5.99
C ILE A 20 2.35 3.90 7.41
N VAL A 21 2.20 2.80 8.16
CA VAL A 21 2.57 2.69 9.57
C VAL A 21 3.67 1.66 9.84
N SER A 22 4.30 1.12 8.79
CA SER A 22 5.48 0.28 8.91
C SER A 22 6.43 0.43 7.73
N GLU A 23 7.69 0.05 7.96
CA GLU A 23 8.63 -0.19 6.87
C GLU A 23 8.28 -1.47 6.09
N PRO A 24 8.79 -1.64 4.85
CA PRO A 24 8.57 -2.82 4.04
C PRO A 24 9.04 -4.12 4.71
N PHE A 25 8.21 -5.16 4.64
CA PHE A 25 8.54 -6.51 5.06
C PHE A 25 7.96 -7.53 4.07
N VAL A 26 8.35 -8.80 4.19
CA VAL A 26 7.85 -9.87 3.32
C VAL A 26 6.83 -10.74 4.05
N VAL A 27 5.80 -11.14 3.32
CA VAL A 27 4.83 -12.15 3.75
C VAL A 27 4.87 -13.36 2.83
N ASN A 28 4.66 -14.54 3.40
CA ASN A 28 4.52 -15.76 2.60
C ASN A 28 3.08 -15.85 2.05
N THR A 29 2.95 -15.92 0.73
CA THR A 29 1.67 -16.08 0.03
C THR A 29 1.65 -17.40 -0.72
N PHE A 30 0.50 -17.80 -1.28
CA PHE A 30 0.42 -18.98 -2.13
C PHE A 30 1.29 -18.90 -3.41
N ARG A 31 1.73 -17.69 -3.80
CA ARG A 31 2.63 -17.46 -4.94
C ARG A 31 4.08 -17.22 -4.52
N GLY A 32 4.42 -17.53 -3.26
CA GLY A 32 5.72 -17.26 -2.66
C GLY A 32 5.75 -15.96 -1.89
N PHE A 33 6.95 -15.42 -1.66
CA PHE A 33 7.14 -14.22 -0.86
C PHE A 33 6.75 -12.95 -1.62
N ALA A 34 6.03 -12.06 -0.94
CA ALA A 34 5.61 -10.78 -1.49
C ALA A 34 5.93 -9.63 -0.52
N PRO A 35 6.45 -8.50 -1.01
CA PRO A 35 6.72 -7.33 -0.18
C PRO A 35 5.43 -6.57 0.11
N VAL A 36 5.28 -6.16 1.37
CA VAL A 36 4.11 -5.44 1.89
C VAL A 36 4.53 -4.38 2.89
N VAL A 37 3.64 -3.42 3.12
CA VAL A 37 3.67 -2.50 4.27
C VAL A 37 2.36 -2.60 5.04
N ASN A 38 2.36 -2.22 6.30
CA ASN A 38 1.14 -2.04 7.06
C ASN A 38 0.61 -0.62 6.86
N VAL A 39 -0.70 -0.51 6.68
CA VAL A 39 -1.41 0.76 6.47
C VAL A 39 -2.61 0.89 7.39
N LYS A 40 -2.92 2.12 7.79
CA LYS A 40 -4.24 2.50 8.30
C LYS A 40 -5.05 3.10 7.17
N VAL A 41 -6.32 2.74 7.07
CA VAL A 41 -7.23 3.28 6.06
C VAL A 41 -8.13 4.30 6.73
N GLU A 42 -8.32 5.46 6.09
CA GLU A 42 -9.20 6.48 6.62
C GLU A 42 -10.65 5.96 6.69
N GLY A 43 -11.29 6.08 7.86
CA GLY A 43 -12.66 5.61 8.09
C GLY A 43 -12.79 4.12 8.44
N GLU A 44 -11.70 3.36 8.50
CA GLU A 44 -11.71 1.96 8.94
C GLU A 44 -10.92 1.77 10.24
N GLU A 45 -11.34 0.81 11.07
CA GLU A 45 -10.60 0.44 12.27
C GLU A 45 -9.55 -0.63 11.97
N GLY A 46 -8.41 -0.53 12.66
CA GLY A 46 -7.34 -1.52 12.58
C GLY A 46 -6.24 -1.19 11.58
N THR A 47 -5.41 -2.19 11.28
CA THR A 47 -4.27 -2.08 10.37
C THR A 47 -4.36 -3.20 9.34
N LYS A 48 -4.22 -2.82 8.07
CA LYS A 48 -4.25 -3.74 6.93
C LYS A 48 -2.87 -3.84 6.30
N SER A 49 -2.60 -4.92 5.57
CA SER A 49 -1.37 -5.05 4.79
C SER A 49 -1.61 -4.65 3.33
N MET A 50 -0.73 -3.83 2.78
CA MET A 50 -0.76 -3.35 1.39
C MET A 50 0.44 -3.92 0.64
N TYR A 51 0.19 -4.55 -0.51
CA TYR A 51 1.25 -4.99 -1.41
C TYR A 51 1.92 -3.79 -2.08
N ILE A 52 3.24 -3.80 -2.11
CA ILE A 52 4.05 -2.75 -2.76
C ILE A 52 4.79 -3.24 -4.01
N SER A 53 4.44 -4.41 -4.52
CA SER A 53 5.15 -5.07 -5.63
C SER A 53 4.73 -4.60 -7.03
N ALA A 54 3.59 -3.90 -7.16
CA ALA A 54 3.14 -3.42 -8.45
C ALA A 54 4.05 -2.28 -8.93
N LYS A 55 4.53 -2.36 -10.18
CA LYS A 55 5.48 -1.38 -10.72
C LYS A 55 4.95 0.06 -10.65
N SER A 56 3.69 0.30 -11.02
CA SER A 56 3.08 1.62 -10.93
C SER A 56 3.04 2.19 -9.51
N LEU A 57 2.85 1.33 -8.52
CA LEU A 57 2.88 1.73 -7.12
C LEU A 57 4.31 2.01 -6.64
N ALA A 58 5.27 1.15 -6.98
CA ALA A 58 6.67 1.32 -6.62
C ALA A 58 7.29 2.59 -7.26
N ASP A 59 7.03 2.82 -8.54
CA ASP A 59 7.49 4.00 -9.28
C ASP A 59 6.93 5.29 -8.63
N ALA A 60 5.69 5.28 -8.17
CA ALA A 60 5.06 6.43 -7.50
C ALA A 60 5.52 6.63 -6.04
N LEU A 61 5.77 5.53 -5.30
CA LEU A 61 6.22 5.59 -3.91
C LEU A 61 7.67 6.05 -3.77
N THR A 62 8.54 5.66 -4.71
CA THR A 62 10.00 5.95 -4.64
C THR A 62 10.32 7.43 -4.36
N PRO A 63 9.83 8.41 -5.14
CA PRO A 63 10.12 9.82 -4.87
C PRO A 63 9.54 10.31 -3.54
N LEU A 64 8.42 9.76 -3.07
CA LEU A 64 7.82 10.12 -1.78
C LEU A 64 8.67 9.58 -0.61
N VAL A 65 9.19 8.36 -0.75
CA VAL A 65 10.10 7.75 0.23
C VAL A 65 11.42 8.52 0.28
N ASP A 66 11.98 8.88 -0.87
CA ASP A 66 13.20 9.70 -0.96
C ASP A 66 12.99 11.08 -0.29
N GLY A 67 11.85 11.72 -0.56
CA GLY A 67 11.44 12.98 0.08
C GLY A 67 11.21 12.85 1.60
N ASN A 68 10.82 11.67 2.07
CA ASN A 68 10.62 11.35 3.49
C ASN A 68 11.87 10.76 4.17
N GLY A 69 13.07 11.04 3.65
CA GLY A 69 14.33 10.61 4.25
C GLY A 69 14.57 9.10 4.18
N GLY A 70 14.05 8.45 3.14
CA GLY A 70 14.19 7.02 2.89
C GLY A 70 13.24 6.14 3.71
N LYS A 71 12.18 6.70 4.30
CA LYS A 71 11.23 5.98 5.15
C LYS A 71 9.85 5.88 4.52
N PHE A 72 9.22 4.72 4.69
CA PHE A 72 7.84 4.53 4.29
C PHE A 72 6.88 5.01 5.38
N THR A 73 7.24 4.85 6.65
CA THR A 73 6.37 5.21 7.78
C THR A 73 6.09 6.73 7.79
N GLY A 74 4.82 7.08 7.98
CA GLY A 74 4.34 8.47 8.03
C GLY A 74 3.87 9.02 6.69
N LEU A 75 4.08 8.30 5.58
CA LEU A 75 3.51 8.68 4.28
C LEU A 75 1.99 8.52 4.30
N LYS A 76 1.27 9.61 3.99
CA LYS A 76 -0.17 9.60 3.76
C LYS A 76 -0.46 9.74 2.28
N LEU A 77 -1.23 8.80 1.74
CA LEU A 77 -1.38 8.60 0.31
C LEU A 77 -2.85 8.48 -0.06
N LYS A 78 -3.24 9.10 -1.16
CA LYS A 78 -4.48 8.79 -1.89
C LYS A 78 -4.16 7.79 -2.98
N ILE A 79 -4.81 6.64 -2.96
CA ILE A 79 -4.55 5.55 -3.91
C ILE A 79 -5.87 5.15 -4.58
N LYS A 80 -5.83 5.05 -5.90
CA LYS A 80 -6.89 4.44 -6.73
C LYS A 80 -6.27 3.70 -7.91
N LYS A 81 -7.07 2.92 -8.63
CA LYS A 81 -6.74 2.43 -9.97
C LYS A 81 -7.14 3.46 -11.02
N GLU A 82 -6.35 3.57 -12.08
CA GLU A 82 -6.66 4.43 -13.22
C GLU A 82 -7.95 4.00 -13.93
N SER A 83 -8.27 2.70 -13.93
CA SER A 83 -9.50 2.16 -14.51
C SER A 83 -9.94 0.86 -13.81
N PRO A 84 -11.16 0.36 -14.10
CA PRO A 84 -11.65 -0.91 -13.55
C PRO A 84 -10.91 -2.15 -14.05
N ASP A 85 -10.02 -2.03 -15.06
CA ASP A 85 -9.25 -3.16 -15.56
C ASP A 85 -8.40 -3.77 -14.44
N ASN A 86 -8.36 -5.10 -14.37
CA ASN A 86 -7.56 -5.83 -13.39
C ASN A 86 -6.07 -5.45 -13.43
N ARG A 87 -5.55 -5.11 -14.62
CA ARG A 87 -4.16 -4.71 -14.87
C ARG A 87 -3.96 -3.20 -14.94
N ALA A 88 -5.00 -2.39 -14.69
CA ALA A 88 -4.87 -0.94 -14.62
C ALA A 88 -3.80 -0.55 -13.58
N PRO A 89 -2.93 0.43 -13.89
CA PRO A 89 -1.95 0.91 -12.95
C PRO A 89 -2.61 1.64 -11.77
N TYR A 90 -1.88 1.73 -10.66
CA TYR A 90 -2.28 2.56 -9.53
C TYR A 90 -1.88 4.01 -9.79
N VAL A 91 -2.76 4.92 -9.39
CA VAL A 91 -2.49 6.35 -9.27
C VAL A 91 -2.33 6.64 -7.78
N VAL A 92 -1.19 7.24 -7.43
CA VAL A 92 -0.85 7.59 -6.04
C VAL A 92 -0.58 9.07 -5.99
N GLU A 93 -1.21 9.74 -5.04
CA GLU A 93 -1.01 11.15 -4.73
C GLU A 93 -0.74 11.31 -3.23
N GLU A 94 0.03 12.33 -2.85
CA GLU A 94 0.24 12.65 -1.45
C GLU A 94 -1.05 13.25 -0.86
N ALA A 95 -1.46 12.75 0.31
CA ALA A 95 -2.55 13.33 1.07
C ALA A 95 -1.96 14.35 2.04
N GLN A 96 -2.24 15.65 1.81
CA GLN A 96 -1.89 16.74 2.73
C GLN A 96 -2.56 16.59 4.09
#